data_AF-A0A5N7CL98-F1
#
_entry.id   AF-A0A5N7CL98-F1
#
_cell.length_a   1.000
_cell.length_b   1.000
_cell.length_c   1.000
_cell.angle_alpha   90.00
_cell.angle_beta   90.00
_cell.angle_gamma   90.00
#
_symmetry.space_group_name_H-M   'P 1'
#
loop_
_entity.id
_entity.type
_entity.pdbx_description
1 polymer ?
#
loop_
_entity_poly.entity_id
_entity_poly.type
_entity_poly.pdbx_seq_one_letter_code
_entity_poly.pdbx_strand_id
1 'polypeptide(L)'
;MKVVSALPLLAIAATASSVRNIFNLISSGGSDDSHNGLYLSTQHIDPLNSDAVFRDSDDAADFYLDNGTVRYVAPNGAPFALALDSGDEVQGSVEISVSPLFGSTGFNITSDNTLETANPSWGGWLVCDRSDGLLGLYYENNGAGSNLLEECDAIALDVVYKPIS
;
A
#
# COMPACT_ATOMS: atom_id res chain seq x y z
N MET A 1 11.19 62.22 -24.45
CA MET A 1 10.33 61.13 -23.94
C MET A 1 11.23 59.91 -23.74
N LYS A 2 11.34 59.39 -22.51
CA LYS A 2 12.27 58.31 -22.16
C LYS A 2 11.43 57.08 -21.84
N VAL A 3 11.60 56.03 -22.64
CA VAL A 3 10.87 54.76 -22.52
C VAL A 3 11.55 53.94 -21.43
N VAL A 4 10.83 53.62 -20.36
CA VAL A 4 11.30 52.68 -19.33
C VAL A 4 10.55 51.38 -19.56
N SER A 5 11.23 50.43 -20.20
CA SER A 5 10.72 49.08 -20.41
C SER A 5 11.05 48.24 -19.17
N ALA A 6 10.03 47.78 -18.46
CA ALA A 6 10.19 46.88 -17.32
C ALA A 6 10.18 45.43 -17.81
N LEU A 7 11.27 44.70 -17.59
CA LEU A 7 11.39 43.27 -17.86
C LEU A 7 10.74 42.47 -16.71
N PRO A 8 9.84 41.52 -16.98
CA PRO A 8 9.33 40.61 -15.96
C PRO A 8 10.40 39.55 -15.64
N LEU A 9 10.83 39.46 -14.39
CA LEU A 9 11.60 38.32 -13.90
C LEU A 9 10.66 37.10 -13.81
N LEU A 10 10.89 36.09 -14.64
CA LEU A 10 10.32 34.75 -14.41
C LEU A 10 11.03 34.14 -13.20
N ALA A 11 10.32 34.02 -12.08
CA ALA A 11 10.76 33.18 -10.97
C ALA A 11 10.54 31.71 -11.36
N ILE A 12 11.63 30.96 -11.52
CA ILE A 12 11.59 29.51 -11.66
C ILE A 12 11.38 28.95 -10.25
N ALA A 13 10.18 28.47 -9.94
CA ALA A 13 9.94 27.71 -8.72
C ALA A 13 10.65 26.36 -8.85
N ALA A 14 11.73 26.16 -8.10
CA ALA A 14 12.32 24.84 -7.92
C ALA A 14 11.36 24.00 -7.07
N THR A 15 10.68 23.03 -7.68
CA THR A 15 9.97 21.99 -6.94
C THR A 15 11.03 21.12 -6.27
N ALA A 16 11.17 21.22 -4.94
CA ALA A 16 11.99 20.27 -4.20
C ALA A 16 11.37 18.88 -4.40
N SER A 17 12.05 18.01 -5.14
CA SER A 17 11.68 16.58 -5.17
C SER A 17 11.94 16.03 -3.78
N SER A 18 10.89 15.81 -2.99
CA SER A 18 11.04 15.12 -1.70
C SER A 18 11.65 13.75 -1.97
N VAL A 19 12.72 13.41 -1.25
CA VAL A 19 13.30 12.05 -1.30
C VAL A 19 12.23 11.10 -0.80
N ARG A 20 11.76 10.20 -1.69
CA ARG A 20 10.80 9.16 -1.32
C ARG A 20 11.57 8.04 -0.62
N ASN A 21 11.20 7.75 0.62
CA ASN A 21 11.70 6.57 1.32
C ASN A 21 10.99 5.35 0.76
N ILE A 22 11.67 4.62 -0.13
CA ILE A 22 11.14 3.40 -0.74
C ILE A 22 11.28 2.25 0.25
N PHE A 23 10.28 1.39 0.33
CA PHE A 23 10.27 0.22 1.20
C PHE A 23 9.54 -0.96 0.56
N ASN A 24 9.79 -2.15 1.10
CA ASN A 24 8.95 -3.32 0.89
C ASN A 24 8.05 -3.54 2.12
N LEU A 25 6.93 -4.24 1.91
CA LEU A 25 6.04 -4.69 2.98
C LEU A 25 6.19 -6.19 3.17
N ILE A 26 6.33 -6.64 4.41
CA ILE A 26 6.56 -8.05 4.75
C ILE A 26 5.53 -8.50 5.79
N SER A 27 4.96 -9.68 5.62
CA SER A 27 4.08 -10.28 6.61
C SER A 27 4.83 -10.78 7.84
N SER A 28 4.28 -10.56 9.03
CA SER A 28 4.83 -11.10 10.27
C SER A 28 3.74 -11.31 11.33
N GLY A 29 4.06 -12.01 12.41
CA GLY A 29 3.14 -12.25 13.53
C GLY A 29 1.97 -13.18 13.24
N GLY A 30 1.93 -13.83 12.06
CA GLY A 30 0.94 -14.84 11.71
C GLY A 30 1.04 -16.06 12.61
N SER A 31 -0.10 -16.66 12.94
CA SER A 31 -0.17 -17.91 13.70
C SER A 31 0.32 -19.12 12.91
N ASP A 32 0.23 -19.09 11.58
CA ASP A 32 0.89 -20.05 10.70
C ASP A 32 2.26 -19.51 10.27
N ASP A 33 3.33 -20.25 10.58
CA ASP A 33 4.69 -19.88 10.21
C ASP A 33 4.86 -19.68 8.69
N SER A 34 4.06 -20.34 7.85
CA SER A 34 4.08 -20.18 6.40
C SER A 34 3.52 -18.84 5.91
N HIS A 35 2.78 -18.12 6.74
CA HIS A 35 2.28 -16.77 6.45
C HIS A 35 3.26 -15.67 6.84
N ASN A 36 4.42 -16.01 7.40
CA ASN A 36 5.42 -15.07 7.89
C ASN A 36 6.61 -14.92 6.94
N GLY A 37 7.19 -13.73 6.88
CA GLY A 37 8.38 -13.44 6.08
C GLY A 37 8.14 -13.31 4.57
N LEU A 38 6.87 -13.21 4.15
CA LEU A 38 6.50 -13.07 2.74
C LEU A 38 6.41 -11.59 2.36
N TYR A 39 6.82 -11.27 1.15
CA TYR A 39 6.83 -9.92 0.62
C TYR A 39 5.56 -9.62 -0.14
N LEU A 40 5.01 -8.43 0.08
CA LEU A 40 3.88 -7.95 -0.69
C LEU A 40 4.30 -7.68 -2.14
N SER A 41 3.50 -8.20 -3.06
CA SER A 41 3.67 -8.16 -4.50
C SER A 41 2.31 -7.84 -5.17
N THR A 42 2.35 -7.57 -6.47
CA THR A 42 1.15 -7.39 -7.30
C THR A 42 0.84 -8.63 -8.12
N GLN A 43 -0.42 -9.02 -8.26
CA GLN A 43 -0.90 -9.97 -9.26
C GLN A 43 -1.86 -9.27 -10.22
N HIS A 44 -1.49 -9.19 -11.50
CA HIS A 44 -2.29 -8.48 -12.49
C HIS A 44 -3.66 -9.13 -12.68
N ILE A 45 -4.71 -8.30 -12.61
CA ILE A 45 -6.10 -8.68 -12.93
C ILE A 45 -6.51 -8.04 -14.26
N ASP A 46 -6.38 -6.72 -14.33
CA ASP A 46 -6.79 -5.90 -15.47
C ASP A 46 -5.91 -4.64 -15.59
N PRO A 47 -6.07 -3.80 -16.63
CA PRO A 47 -5.20 -2.64 -16.85
C PRO A 47 -5.14 -1.62 -15.71
N LEU A 48 -6.14 -1.58 -14.83
CA LEU A 48 -6.31 -0.60 -13.76
C LEU A 48 -6.17 -1.21 -12.36
N ASN A 49 -6.26 -2.53 -12.24
CA ASN A 49 -6.28 -3.24 -10.97
C ASN A 49 -5.32 -4.43 -10.95
N SER A 50 -4.73 -4.66 -9.79
CA SER A 50 -3.99 -5.87 -9.45
C SER A 50 -4.37 -6.30 -8.05
N ASP A 51 -4.38 -7.59 -7.77
CA ASP A 51 -4.49 -8.08 -6.41
C ASP A 51 -3.19 -7.81 -5.64
N ALA A 52 -3.29 -7.48 -4.36
CA ALA A 52 -2.16 -7.50 -3.45
C ALA A 52 -1.96 -8.95 -2.95
N VAL A 53 -0.82 -9.55 -3.30
CA VAL A 53 -0.51 -10.96 -2.99
C VAL A 53 0.86 -11.07 -2.34
N PHE A 54 1.08 -12.14 -1.60
CA PHE A 54 2.35 -12.42 -0.95
C PHE A 54 3.21 -13.40 -1.77
N ARG A 55 4.50 -13.10 -1.86
CA ARG A 55 5.53 -13.88 -2.58
C ARG A 55 6.88 -13.85 -1.88
N ASP A 56 7.86 -14.54 -2.44
CA ASP A 56 9.25 -14.44 -2.03
C ASP A 56 9.86 -13.05 -2.35
N SER A 57 11.01 -12.75 -1.75
CA SER A 57 11.69 -11.45 -1.88
C SER A 57 12.05 -11.07 -3.32
N ASP A 58 12.25 -12.05 -4.20
CA ASP A 58 12.63 -11.82 -5.60
C ASP A 58 11.50 -11.16 -6.41
N ASP A 59 10.25 -11.32 -5.97
CA ASP A 59 9.05 -10.73 -6.60
C ASP A 59 8.48 -9.55 -5.79
N ALA A 60 9.22 -9.05 -4.79
CA ALA A 60 8.75 -8.00 -3.90
C ALA A 60 8.43 -6.70 -4.66
N ALA A 61 7.25 -6.13 -4.37
CA ALA A 61 6.88 -4.81 -4.87
C ALA A 61 7.48 -3.69 -4.01
N ASP A 62 7.89 -2.61 -4.66
CA ASP A 62 8.42 -1.41 -4.01
C ASP A 62 7.30 -0.41 -3.77
N PHE A 63 7.27 0.16 -2.57
CA PHE A 63 6.26 1.11 -2.12
C PHE A 63 6.88 2.37 -1.52
N TYR A 64 6.07 3.42 -1.41
CA TYR A 64 6.37 4.61 -0.61
C TYR A 64 5.09 5.16 0.02
N LEU A 65 5.22 5.88 1.13
CA LEU A 65 4.09 6.55 1.76
C LEU A 65 4.03 8.00 1.28
N ASP A 66 2.87 8.43 0.80
CA ASP A 66 2.61 9.81 0.35
C ASP A 66 1.28 10.29 0.94
N ASN A 67 1.35 11.24 1.87
CA ASN A 67 0.18 11.84 2.55
C ASN A 67 -0.84 10.80 3.09
N GLY A 68 -0.33 9.71 3.67
CA GLY A 68 -1.15 8.64 4.24
C GLY A 68 -1.72 7.66 3.22
N THR A 69 -1.24 7.69 1.97
CA THR A 69 -1.49 6.67 0.95
C THR A 69 -0.23 5.85 0.71
N VAL A 70 -0.35 4.53 0.68
CA VAL A 70 0.72 3.63 0.24
C VAL A 70 0.71 3.53 -1.29
N ARG A 71 1.76 4.01 -1.92
CA ARG A 71 1.92 4.08 -3.38
C ARG A 71 2.83 2.99 -3.88
N TYR A 72 2.44 2.31 -4.94
CA TYR A 72 3.26 1.35 -5.65
C TYR A 72 4.23 2.08 -6.60
N VAL A 73 5.50 1.68 -6.59
CA VAL A 73 6.52 2.12 -7.55
C VAL A 73 6.37 1.30 -8.84
N ALA A 74 5.31 1.59 -9.59
CA ALA A 74 5.01 0.87 -10.81
C ALA A 74 6.09 1.11 -11.89
N PRO A 75 6.54 0.06 -12.63
CA PRO A 75 7.55 0.21 -13.68
C PRO A 75 7.17 1.17 -14.80
N ASN A 76 5.87 1.32 -15.06
CA ASN A 76 5.33 2.25 -16.05
C ASN A 76 5.09 3.67 -15.49
N GLY A 77 5.41 3.92 -14.22
CA GLY A 77 5.19 5.20 -13.54
C GLY A 77 3.73 5.53 -13.25
N ALA A 78 2.81 4.59 -13.44
CA ALA A 78 1.39 4.81 -13.14
C ALA A 78 1.16 4.97 -11.62
N PRO A 79 0.17 5.78 -11.20
CA PRO A 79 -0.03 6.19 -9.81
C PRO A 79 -0.77 5.14 -8.96
N PHE A 80 -0.47 3.86 -9.16
CA PHE A 80 -1.08 2.76 -8.43
C PHE A 80 -0.86 2.91 -6.92
N ALA A 81 -1.87 2.52 -6.15
CA ALA A 81 -1.86 2.62 -4.71
C ALA A 81 -2.57 1.42 -4.07
N LEU A 82 -2.21 1.13 -2.84
CA LEU A 82 -2.91 0.15 -2.02
C LEU A 82 -4.32 0.68 -1.75
N ALA A 83 -5.33 -0.10 -2.16
CA ALA A 83 -6.73 0.21 -2.06
C ALA A 83 -7.41 -0.89 -1.24
N LEU A 84 -8.12 -0.48 -0.19
CA LEU A 84 -8.97 -1.39 0.57
C LEU A 84 -10.28 -1.49 -0.21
N ASP A 85 -10.67 -2.68 -0.63
CA ASP A 85 -11.94 -2.88 -1.34
C ASP A 85 -13.10 -2.57 -0.39
N SER A 86 -13.83 -1.48 -0.64
CA SER A 86 -14.86 -1.01 0.27
C SER A 86 -16.13 -1.84 0.13
N GLY A 87 -16.47 -2.61 1.16
CA GLY A 87 -17.71 -3.38 1.26
C GLY A 87 -18.28 -3.40 2.68
N ASP A 88 -19.49 -3.97 2.80
CA ASP A 88 -20.18 -4.20 4.08
C ASP A 88 -19.75 -5.54 4.73
N GLU A 89 -18.64 -6.12 4.26
CA GLU A 89 -18.12 -7.40 4.73
C GLU A 89 -17.15 -7.21 5.90
N VAL A 90 -17.08 -8.21 6.77
CA VAL A 90 -16.18 -8.29 7.94
C VAL A 90 -14.71 -8.38 7.56
N GLN A 91 -14.44 -8.78 6.32
CA GLN A 91 -13.12 -8.80 5.73
C GLN A 91 -13.22 -8.34 4.28
N GLY A 92 -12.20 -7.64 3.79
CA GLY A 92 -12.14 -7.19 2.40
C GLY A 92 -10.79 -7.49 1.79
N SER A 93 -10.78 -7.75 0.49
CA SER A 93 -9.52 -7.90 -0.25
C SER A 93 -8.81 -6.55 -0.40
N VAL A 94 -7.50 -6.60 -0.59
CA VAL A 94 -6.69 -5.41 -0.84
C VAL A 94 -6.20 -5.45 -2.28
N GLU A 95 -6.45 -4.36 -2.99
CA GLU A 95 -6.03 -4.17 -4.37
C GLU A 95 -4.82 -3.22 -4.45
N ILE A 96 -4.12 -3.31 -5.57
CA ILE A 96 -3.17 -2.32 -6.05
C ILE A 96 -3.82 -1.70 -7.29
N SER A 97 -4.47 -0.55 -7.09
CA SER A 97 -5.35 0.05 -8.09
C SER A 97 -5.01 1.51 -8.37
N VAL A 98 -5.36 2.00 -9.56
CA VAL A 98 -5.44 3.44 -9.87
C VAL A 98 -6.80 4.04 -9.50
N SER A 99 -7.78 3.23 -9.11
CA SER A 99 -9.15 3.58 -8.74
C SER A 99 -9.39 3.34 -7.22
N PRO A 100 -10.19 4.15 -6.51
CA PRO A 100 -10.85 5.38 -6.95
C PRO A 100 -9.89 6.57 -6.81
N LEU A 101 -9.05 6.74 -7.83
CA LEU A 101 -8.14 7.86 -8.08
C LEU A 101 -6.96 8.08 -7.12
N PHE A 102 -6.98 7.61 -5.87
CA PHE A 102 -5.86 7.87 -4.94
C PHE A 102 -5.43 6.71 -4.04
N GLY A 103 -6.03 5.52 -4.14
CA GLY A 103 -5.86 4.46 -3.14
C GLY A 103 -6.49 4.83 -1.80
N SER A 104 -6.40 3.90 -0.85
CA SER A 104 -6.86 4.16 0.51
C SER A 104 -5.94 5.19 1.19
N THR A 105 -6.55 6.01 2.05
CA THR A 105 -5.86 7.07 2.81
C THR A 105 -5.95 6.79 4.31
N GLY A 106 -5.14 7.50 5.09
CA GLY A 106 -5.12 7.35 6.55
C GLY A 106 -4.14 6.30 7.05
N PHE A 107 -3.34 5.72 6.15
CA PHE A 107 -2.24 4.86 6.55
C PHE A 107 -1.12 5.66 7.22
N ASN A 108 -0.45 5.02 8.17
CA ASN A 108 0.76 5.53 8.78
C ASN A 108 1.71 4.37 9.08
N ILE A 109 3.00 4.68 9.18
CA ILE A 109 4.02 3.73 9.64
C ILE A 109 4.30 4.03 11.11
N THR A 110 4.15 3.04 11.97
CA THR A 110 4.37 3.16 13.42
C THR A 110 5.86 3.28 13.74
N SER A 111 6.19 3.57 15.01
CA SER A 111 7.59 3.60 15.47
C SER A 111 8.31 2.26 15.35
N ASP A 112 7.55 1.17 15.30
CA ASP A 112 8.05 -0.19 15.17
C ASP A 112 8.13 -0.63 13.70
N ASN A 113 7.95 0.31 12.76
CA ASN A 113 7.93 0.11 11.31
C ASN A 113 6.78 -0.77 10.81
N THR A 114 5.63 -0.79 11.48
CA THR A 114 4.45 -1.51 10.98
C THR A 114 3.50 -0.56 10.27
N LEU A 115 2.91 -0.99 9.16
CA LEU A 115 1.89 -0.25 8.42
C LEU A 115 0.52 -0.44 9.07
N GLU A 116 -0.15 0.64 9.43
CA GLU A 116 -1.49 0.60 10.06
C GLU A 116 -2.34 1.77 9.58
N THR A 117 -3.63 1.79 9.95
CA THR A 117 -4.50 2.96 9.77
C THR A 117 -5.22 3.29 11.07
N ALA A 118 -5.42 4.58 11.34
CA ALA A 118 -6.12 5.07 12.54
C ALA A 118 -7.66 4.99 12.42
N ASN A 119 -8.18 4.23 11.45
CA ASN A 119 -9.61 4.04 11.25
C ASN A 119 -10.19 3.22 12.44
N PRO A 120 -11.21 3.70 13.16
CA PRO A 120 -11.79 2.95 14.28
C PRO A 120 -12.45 1.62 13.88
N SER A 121 -12.80 1.45 12.60
CA SER A 121 -13.31 0.19 12.05
C SER A 121 -12.20 -0.75 11.59
N TRP A 122 -10.92 -0.36 11.73
CA TRP A 122 -9.78 -1.20 11.38
C TRP A 122 -9.61 -2.34 12.38
N GLY A 123 -9.63 -3.58 11.90
CA GLY A 123 -9.33 -4.77 12.71
C GLY A 123 -7.91 -5.27 12.56
N GLY A 124 -7.26 -5.01 11.43
CA GLY A 124 -5.89 -5.45 11.18
C GLY A 124 -5.71 -5.95 9.76
N TRP A 125 -4.49 -6.38 9.46
CA TRP A 125 -4.17 -7.07 8.23
C TRP A 125 -4.39 -8.56 8.38
N LEU A 126 -4.78 -9.17 7.28
CA LEU A 126 -5.03 -10.60 7.17
C LEU A 126 -4.25 -11.16 5.98
N VAL A 127 -3.76 -12.38 6.13
CA VAL A 127 -3.31 -13.25 5.04
C VAL A 127 -4.37 -14.31 4.85
N CYS A 128 -4.88 -14.48 3.63
CA CYS A 128 -5.85 -15.53 3.33
C CYS A 128 -5.43 -16.32 2.10
N ASP A 129 -5.76 -17.60 2.07
CA ASP A 129 -5.64 -18.44 0.88
C ASP A 129 -6.53 -17.90 -0.25
N ARG A 130 -6.00 -17.94 -1.48
CA ARG A 130 -6.78 -17.64 -2.68
C ARG A 130 -6.95 -18.87 -3.54
N SER A 131 -7.98 -18.84 -4.40
CA SER A 131 -8.29 -19.94 -5.32
C SER A 131 -7.20 -20.23 -6.36
N ASP A 132 -6.30 -19.27 -6.61
CA ASP A 132 -5.15 -19.42 -7.52
C ASP A 132 -3.91 -20.01 -6.82
N GLY A 133 -4.01 -20.33 -5.52
CA GLY A 133 -2.94 -20.91 -4.71
C GLY A 133 -1.92 -19.90 -4.20
N LEU A 134 -2.13 -18.60 -4.43
CA LEU A 134 -1.36 -17.54 -3.80
C LEU A 134 -2.00 -17.11 -2.48
N LEU A 135 -1.19 -16.54 -1.60
CA LEU A 135 -1.69 -15.87 -0.40
C LEU A 135 -2.04 -14.43 -0.75
N GLY A 136 -3.27 -14.02 -0.45
CA GLY A 136 -3.73 -12.65 -0.67
C GLY A 136 -3.60 -11.79 0.58
N LEU A 137 -3.41 -10.49 0.38
CA LEU A 137 -3.56 -9.50 1.44
C LEU A 137 -5.03 -9.10 1.57
N TYR A 138 -5.53 -9.18 2.79
CA TYR A 138 -6.88 -8.79 3.19
C TYR A 138 -6.80 -7.87 4.39
N TYR A 139 -7.93 -7.26 4.73
CA TYR A 139 -8.08 -6.49 5.96
C TYR A 139 -9.34 -6.87 6.70
N GLU A 140 -9.29 -6.80 8.03
CA GLU A 140 -10.47 -6.95 8.89
C GLU A 140 -11.18 -5.61 9.05
N ASN A 141 -12.50 -5.62 8.85
CA ASN A 141 -13.41 -4.51 9.06
C ASN A 141 -14.29 -4.78 10.29
N ASN A 142 -13.79 -4.39 11.46
CA ASN A 142 -14.52 -4.46 12.73
C ASN A 142 -15.86 -3.71 12.70
N GLY A 143 -16.04 -2.75 11.78
CA GLY A 143 -17.29 -2.03 11.60
C GLY A 143 -18.43 -2.90 11.05
N ALA A 144 -18.11 -4.01 10.38
CA ALA A 144 -19.09 -4.90 9.74
C ALA A 144 -19.44 -6.14 10.58
N GLY A 145 -18.65 -6.47 11.63
CA GLY A 145 -18.87 -7.63 12.49
C GLY A 145 -17.55 -8.25 12.97
N SER A 146 -17.62 -9.48 13.50
CA SER A 146 -16.49 -10.17 14.15
C SER A 146 -16.27 -11.61 13.69
N ASN A 147 -16.96 -12.06 12.63
CA ASN A 147 -16.91 -13.44 12.16
C ASN A 147 -15.98 -13.55 10.96
N LEU A 148 -14.66 -13.48 11.20
CA LEU A 148 -13.66 -13.75 10.17
C LEU A 148 -13.85 -15.15 9.55
N LEU A 149 -13.51 -15.30 8.27
CA LEU A 149 -13.42 -16.63 7.65
C LEU A 149 -12.27 -17.41 8.30
N GLU A 150 -12.46 -18.71 8.55
CA GLU A 150 -11.48 -19.58 9.24
C GLU A 150 -10.15 -19.74 8.48
N GLU A 151 -10.12 -19.36 7.20
CA GLU A 151 -8.98 -19.50 6.28
C GLU A 151 -8.03 -18.29 6.25
N CYS A 152 -8.24 -17.32 7.14
CA CYS A 152 -7.44 -16.12 7.24
C CYS A 152 -6.65 -16.08 8.56
N ASP A 153 -5.40 -15.65 8.48
CA ASP A 153 -4.52 -15.45 9.62
C ASP A 153 -4.24 -13.97 9.83
N ALA A 154 -4.26 -13.53 11.09
CA ALA A 154 -3.97 -12.15 11.44
C ALA A 154 -2.46 -11.90 11.40
N ILE A 155 -2.05 -10.85 10.70
CA ILE A 155 -0.65 -10.50 10.51
C ILE A 155 -0.39 -9.01 10.77
N ALA A 156 0.88 -8.68 11.00
CA ALA A 156 1.42 -7.35 10.82
C ALA A 156 2.00 -7.20 9.40
N LEU A 157 1.98 -5.98 8.89
CA LEU A 157 2.70 -5.59 7.66
C LEU A 157 3.88 -4.71 8.03
N ASP A 158 5.06 -5.31 8.12
CA ASP A 158 6.29 -4.62 8.49
C ASP A 158 6.95 -3.97 7.28
N VAL A 159 7.48 -2.77 7.52
CA VAL A 159 8.15 -1.92 6.55
C VAL A 159 9.64 -2.16 6.61
N VAL A 160 10.21 -2.61 5.50
CA VAL A 160 11.65 -2.73 5.32
C VAL A 160 12.12 -1.69 4.31
N TYR A 161 12.76 -0.63 4.82
CA TYR A 161 13.28 0.45 3.98
C TYR A 161 14.42 -0.01 3.09
N LYS A 162 14.36 0.36 1.81
CA LYS A 162 15.45 0.15 0.87
C LYS A 162 16.52 1.21 1.09
N PRO A 163 17.81 0.85 0.97
CA PRO A 163 18.88 1.82 1.06
C PRO A 163 18.74 2.88 -0.04
N ILE A 164 18.90 4.14 0.34
CA ILE A 164 18.93 5.26 -0.61
C ILE A 164 20.24 5.14 -1.39
N SER A 165 20.15 4.88 -2.70
CA SER A 165 21.30 4.80 -3.61
C SER A 165 21.77 6.18 -4.07
#